data_AF-A0A9X8YRI9-F1
#
_entry.id   AF-A0A9X8YRI9-F1
#
_cell.length_a   1.000
_cell.length_b   1.000
_cell.length_c   1.000
_cell.angle_alpha   90.00
_cell.angle_beta   90.00
_cell.angle_gamma   90.00
#
_symmetry.space_group_name_H-M   'P 1'
#
loop_
_entity.id
_entity.type
_entity.pdbx_description
1 polymer ?
#
loop_
_entity_poly.entity_id
_entity_poly.type
_entity_poly.pdbx_seq_one_letter_code
_entity_poly.pdbx_strand_id
1 'polypeptide(L)'
;DMLHFIQEFGLILFVYTIGIQVGPGFFSSLRVSGLRLNAFAVLLVVTGGIVAAAVHKLFDVPLPIILGVFSGAVTNTPALGAGQQILTDLGSDPALVDGMGMGYAMAYPFGICGILLVMWLIRLFFRINIEREAQAFESRLGNQRELLHAINVAVRNPNLQGMAIKSVPLLNGEAIVCSRLKRGELLMVPA
;
A
#
# COMPACT_ATOMS: atom_id res chain seq x y z
N ASP A 1 27.77 -10.43 13.10
CA ASP A 1 27.45 -9.32 14.02
C ASP A 1 26.98 -8.06 13.31
N MET A 2 27.80 -7.36 12.50
CA MET A 2 27.36 -6.10 11.84
C MET A 2 26.35 -6.30 10.69
N LEU A 3 26.57 -7.27 9.80
CA LEU A 3 25.68 -7.52 8.64
C LEU A 3 24.27 -7.92 9.08
N HIS A 4 24.18 -8.83 10.05
CA HIS A 4 22.92 -9.28 10.63
C HIS A 4 22.15 -8.11 11.26
N PHE A 5 22.84 -7.28 12.06
CA PHE A 5 22.24 -6.09 12.64
C PHE A 5 21.68 -5.12 11.58
N ILE A 6 22.43 -4.87 10.49
CA ILE A 6 21.96 -4.00 9.41
C ILE A 6 20.73 -4.58 8.71
N GLN A 7 20.68 -5.90 8.50
CA GLN A 7 19.54 -6.58 7.87
C GLN A 7 18.28 -6.49 8.74
N GLU A 8 18.36 -6.83 10.03
CA GLU A 8 17.23 -6.74 10.95
C GLU A 8 16.75 -5.30 11.13
N PHE A 9 17.68 -4.37 11.35
CA PHE A 9 17.37 -2.96 11.50
C PHE A 9 16.71 -2.39 10.24
N GLY A 10 17.23 -2.75 9.07
CA GLY A 10 16.63 -2.38 7.78
C GLY A 10 15.22 -2.94 7.61
N LEU A 11 14.97 -4.19 7.99
CA LEU A 11 13.65 -4.81 7.96
C LEU A 11 12.67 -4.09 8.90
N ILE A 12 13.09 -3.76 10.13
CA ILE A 12 12.27 -3.02 11.09
C ILE A 12 11.88 -1.64 10.54
N LEU A 13 12.85 -0.89 9.98
CA LEU A 13 12.59 0.40 9.36
C LEU A 13 11.63 0.27 8.16
N PHE A 14 11.80 -0.75 7.33
CA PHE A 14 10.91 -1.03 6.20
C PHE A 14 9.47 -1.32 6.66
N VAL A 15 9.29 -2.20 7.64
CA VAL A 15 7.96 -2.53 8.18
C VAL A 15 7.32 -1.32 8.87
N TYR A 16 8.11 -0.54 9.63
CA TYR A 16 7.65 0.67 10.31
C TYR A 16 7.19 1.75 9.33
N THR A 17 7.97 2.02 8.28
CA THR A 17 7.63 3.02 7.26
C THR A 17 6.36 2.64 6.51
N ILE A 18 6.21 1.37 6.11
CA ILE A 18 4.96 0.87 5.54
C ILE A 18 3.81 1.09 6.54
N GLY A 19 4.00 0.70 7.81
CA GLY A 19 2.98 0.85 8.86
C GLY A 19 2.46 2.28 9.01
N ILE A 20 3.36 3.28 9.01
CA ILE A 20 2.97 4.71 9.06
C ILE A 20 2.29 5.16 7.76
N GLN A 21 2.80 4.75 6.61
CA GLN A 21 2.27 5.19 5.31
C GLN A 21 0.86 4.63 5.04
N VAL A 22 0.63 3.36 5.36
CA VAL A 22 -0.68 2.70 5.14
C VAL A 22 -1.64 2.83 6.33
N GLY A 23 -1.15 3.25 7.51
CA GLY A 23 -1.93 3.35 8.75
C GLY A 23 -3.20 4.21 8.67
N PRO A 24 -3.15 5.46 8.19
CA PRO A 24 -4.32 6.33 8.09
C PRO A 24 -5.45 5.77 7.20
N GLY A 25 -5.09 4.99 6.18
CA GLY A 25 -6.04 4.36 5.24
C GLY A 25 -6.56 3.00 5.69
N PHE A 26 -5.96 2.37 6.70
CA PHE A 26 -6.23 0.98 7.09
C PHE A 26 -7.68 0.77 7.54
N PHE A 27 -8.16 1.53 8.52
CA PHE A 27 -9.52 1.36 9.06
C PHE A 27 -10.62 1.75 8.06
N SER A 28 -10.36 2.76 7.23
CA SER A 28 -11.26 3.15 6.14
C SER A 28 -11.38 2.03 5.11
N SER A 29 -10.25 1.44 4.71
CA SER A 29 -10.19 0.32 3.76
C SER A 29 -10.86 -0.94 4.31
N LEU A 30 -10.71 -1.22 5.61
CA LEU A 30 -11.39 -2.32 6.30
C LEU A 30 -12.92 -2.27 6.21
N ARG A 31 -13.51 -1.07 6.36
CA ARG A 31 -14.98 -0.90 6.36
C ARG A 31 -15.64 -1.08 4.98
N VAL A 32 -14.97 -0.72 3.89
CA VAL A 32 -15.60 -0.68 2.56
C VAL A 32 -15.42 -1.99 1.79
N SER A 33 -14.26 -2.66 1.92
CA SER A 33 -13.99 -3.95 1.25
C SER A 33 -12.92 -4.79 1.94
N GLY A 34 -12.34 -4.32 3.05
CA GLY A 34 -11.13 -4.94 3.59
C GLY A 34 -11.35 -6.30 4.22
N LEU A 35 -12.57 -6.69 4.64
CA LEU A 35 -12.81 -8.07 5.10
C LEU A 35 -12.60 -9.10 3.97
N ARG A 36 -13.11 -8.82 2.77
CA ARG A 36 -12.92 -9.70 1.60
C ARG A 36 -11.46 -9.74 1.17
N LEU A 37 -10.80 -8.58 1.11
CA LEU A 37 -9.39 -8.50 0.72
C LEU A 37 -8.47 -9.19 1.74
N ASN A 38 -8.73 -9.07 3.04
CA ASN A 38 -7.99 -9.81 4.07
C ASN A 38 -8.25 -11.31 3.98
N ALA A 39 -9.48 -11.75 3.70
CA ALA A 39 -9.77 -13.17 3.49
C ALA A 39 -8.96 -13.73 2.31
N PHE A 40 -8.86 -12.99 1.19
CA PHE A 40 -7.99 -13.37 0.07
C PHE A 40 -6.51 -13.40 0.46
N ALA A 41 -6.04 -12.41 1.23
CA ALA A 41 -4.66 -12.39 1.70
C ALA A 41 -4.33 -13.60 2.58
N VAL A 42 -5.21 -13.92 3.55
CA VAL A 42 -5.08 -15.11 4.40
C VAL A 42 -5.10 -16.39 3.56
N LEU A 43 -6.02 -16.49 2.60
CA LEU A 43 -6.10 -17.64 1.69
C LEU A 43 -4.80 -17.82 0.90
N LEU A 44 -4.22 -16.75 0.36
CA LEU A 44 -2.95 -16.80 -0.37
C LEU A 44 -1.79 -17.26 0.52
N VAL A 45 -1.70 -16.72 1.74
CA VAL A 45 -0.65 -17.10 2.70
C VAL A 45 -0.78 -18.57 3.10
N VAL A 46 -1.98 -19.01 3.47
CA VAL A 46 -2.24 -20.41 3.87
C VAL A 46 -1.98 -21.36 2.71
N THR A 47 -2.47 -21.04 1.51
CA THR A 47 -2.28 -21.89 0.33
C THR A 47 -0.80 -21.97 -0.04
N GLY A 48 -0.10 -20.84 -0.06
CA GLY A 48 1.34 -20.80 -0.33
C GLY A 48 2.14 -21.59 0.71
N GLY A 49 1.79 -21.48 1.99
CA GLY A 49 2.40 -22.26 3.08
C GLY A 49 2.14 -23.76 2.95
N ILE A 50 0.91 -24.17 2.61
CA ILE A 50 0.56 -25.57 2.35
C ILE A 50 1.36 -26.11 1.16
N VAL A 51 1.45 -25.37 0.06
CA VAL A 51 2.23 -25.77 -1.12
C VAL A 51 3.70 -25.92 -0.77
N ALA A 52 4.29 -24.96 -0.05
CA ALA A 52 5.67 -25.04 0.41
C ALA A 52 5.91 -26.26 1.31
N ALA A 53 5.03 -26.50 2.29
CA ALA A 53 5.12 -27.67 3.18
C ALA A 53 4.94 -29.00 2.44
N ALA A 54 4.05 -29.05 1.44
CA ALA A 54 3.85 -30.23 0.61
C ALA A 54 5.09 -30.53 -0.23
N VAL A 55 5.69 -29.50 -0.87
CA VAL A 55 6.93 -29.66 -1.65
C VAL A 55 8.08 -30.12 -0.76
N HIS A 56 8.23 -29.52 0.42
CA HIS A 56 9.22 -29.94 1.42
C HIS A 56 9.10 -31.43 1.75
N LYS A 57 7.89 -31.90 2.06
CA LYS A 57 7.68 -33.31 2.45
C LYS A 57 7.74 -34.30 1.30
N LEU A 58 7.30 -33.93 0.10
CA LEU A 58 7.24 -34.84 -1.05
C LEU A 58 8.60 -35.00 -1.74
N PHE A 59 9.41 -33.94 -1.77
CA PHE A 59 10.69 -33.91 -2.49
C PHE A 59 11.91 -33.82 -1.56
N ASP A 60 11.71 -33.89 -0.24
CA ASP A 60 12.75 -33.81 0.79
C ASP A 60 13.69 -32.59 0.64
N VAL A 61 13.10 -31.46 0.22
CA VAL A 61 13.86 -30.21 -0.03
C VAL A 61 14.24 -29.58 1.30
N PRO A 62 15.50 -29.15 1.53
CA PRO A 62 15.90 -28.54 2.80
C PRO A 62 15.03 -27.34 3.19
N LEU A 63 14.74 -27.21 4.49
CA LEU A 63 13.90 -26.15 5.04
C LEU A 63 14.33 -24.73 4.63
N PRO A 64 15.63 -24.37 4.66
CA PRO A 64 16.04 -23.03 4.22
C PRO A 64 15.76 -22.78 2.74
N ILE A 65 15.98 -23.77 1.88
CA ILE A 65 15.77 -23.65 0.44
C ILE A 65 14.28 -23.45 0.16
N ILE A 66 13.39 -24.25 0.76
CA ILE A 66 11.95 -24.13 0.49
C ILE A 66 11.36 -22.83 1.04
N LEU A 67 11.85 -22.33 2.18
CA LEU A 67 11.44 -21.03 2.71
C LEU A 67 11.93 -19.88 1.81
N GLY A 68 13.13 -20.02 1.23
CA GLY A 68 13.65 -19.13 0.19
C GLY A 68 12.77 -19.15 -1.06
N VAL A 69 12.45 -20.33 -1.57
CA VAL A 69 11.57 -20.51 -2.74
C VAL A 69 10.18 -19.94 -2.47
N PHE A 70 9.60 -20.17 -1.28
CA PHE A 70 8.31 -19.60 -0.88
C PHE A 70 8.33 -18.07 -0.90
N SER A 71 9.32 -17.45 -0.25
CA SER A 71 9.44 -15.99 -0.22
C SER A 71 9.70 -15.39 -1.61
N GLY A 72 10.49 -16.07 -2.46
CA GLY A 72 10.76 -15.65 -3.84
C GLY A 72 9.54 -15.80 -4.76
N ALA A 73 8.87 -16.95 -4.73
CA ALA A 73 7.70 -17.24 -5.55
C ALA A 73 6.52 -16.31 -5.25
N VAL A 74 6.34 -15.95 -3.97
CA VAL A 74 5.30 -15.00 -3.53
C VAL A 74 5.79 -13.55 -3.60
N THR A 75 7.02 -13.30 -4.08
CA THR A 75 7.63 -11.96 -4.22
C THR A 75 7.64 -11.16 -2.91
N ASN A 76 7.77 -11.84 -1.78
CA ASN A 76 7.66 -11.26 -0.44
C ASN A 76 9.03 -11.21 0.25
N THR A 77 9.84 -10.20 -0.06
CA THR A 77 11.19 -10.01 0.50
C THR A 77 11.21 -9.88 2.04
N PRO A 78 10.23 -9.26 2.71
CA PRO A 78 10.15 -9.30 4.18
C PRO A 78 10.07 -10.71 4.76
N ALA A 79 9.41 -11.65 4.06
CA ALA A 79 9.34 -13.05 4.49
C ALA A 79 10.71 -13.76 4.38
N LEU A 80 11.58 -13.32 3.47
CA LEU A 80 12.96 -13.80 3.41
C LEU A 80 13.71 -13.42 4.70
N GLY A 81 13.68 -12.14 5.07
CA GLY A 81 14.35 -11.66 6.29
C GLY A 81 13.79 -12.32 7.56
N ALA A 82 12.45 -12.41 7.68
CA ALA A 82 11.82 -13.08 8.81
C ALA A 82 12.17 -14.58 8.90
N GLY A 83 12.22 -15.28 7.76
CA GLY A 83 12.60 -16.69 7.75
C GLY A 83 14.08 -16.92 8.09
N GLN A 84 14.98 -16.05 7.61
CA GLN A 84 16.40 -16.09 7.98
C GLN A 84 16.58 -15.90 9.50
N GLN A 85 15.80 -15.00 10.10
CA GLN A 85 15.82 -14.80 11.55
C GLN A 85 15.38 -16.04 12.31
N ILE A 86 14.23 -16.62 11.93
CA ILE A 86 13.70 -17.83 12.57
C ILE A 86 14.69 -19.00 12.47
N LEU A 87 15.33 -19.19 11.31
CA LEU A 87 16.34 -20.25 11.14
C LEU A 87 17.56 -20.04 12.04
N THR A 88 17.97 -18.78 12.21
CA THR A 88 19.06 -18.40 13.12
C THR A 88 18.68 -18.66 14.58
N ASP A 89 17.47 -18.28 14.98
CA ASP A 89 16.94 -18.50 16.34
C ASP A 89 16.78 -19.99 16.67
N LEU A 90 16.50 -20.82 15.66
CA LEU A 90 16.44 -22.28 15.79
C LEU A 90 17.83 -22.94 15.87
N GLY A 91 18.92 -22.16 15.79
CA GLY A 91 20.29 -22.66 15.85
C GLY A 91 20.74 -23.35 14.56
N SER A 92 20.14 -23.02 13.42
CA SER A 92 20.57 -23.56 12.12
C SER A 92 21.97 -23.06 11.76
N ASP A 93 22.74 -23.89 11.05
CA ASP A 93 24.07 -23.51 10.55
C ASP A 93 23.97 -22.23 9.69
N PRO A 94 24.82 -21.21 9.90
CA PRO A 94 24.86 -20.01 9.06
C PRO A 94 24.96 -20.29 7.56
N ALA A 95 25.63 -21.37 7.16
CA ALA A 95 25.72 -21.79 5.76
C ALA A 95 24.35 -22.23 5.19
N LEU A 96 23.49 -22.80 6.04
CA LEU A 96 22.12 -23.19 5.69
C LEU A 96 21.21 -21.96 5.57
N VAL A 97 21.41 -20.93 6.39
CA VAL A 97 20.66 -19.66 6.33
C VAL A 97 20.94 -18.91 5.03
N ASP A 98 22.19 -18.94 4.54
CA ASP A 98 22.55 -18.36 3.23
C ASP A 98 21.87 -19.09 2.06
N GLY A 99 21.63 -20.40 2.20
CA GLY A 99 20.84 -21.20 1.27
C GLY A 99 19.43 -20.65 1.03
N MET A 100 18.81 -20.01 2.02
CA MET A 100 17.51 -19.37 1.86
C MET A 100 17.55 -18.22 0.83
N GLY A 101 18.63 -17.43 0.82
CA GLY A 101 18.83 -16.36 -0.16
C GLY A 101 18.96 -16.90 -1.59
N MET A 102 19.63 -18.04 -1.76
CA MET A 102 19.73 -18.71 -3.06
C MET A 102 18.36 -19.18 -3.58
N GLY A 103 17.56 -19.81 -2.71
CA GLY A 103 16.20 -20.25 -3.06
C GLY A 103 15.31 -19.08 -3.48
N TYR A 104 15.42 -17.94 -2.78
CA TYR A 104 14.73 -16.71 -3.14
C TYR A 104 15.16 -16.19 -4.52
N ALA A 105 16.46 -16.07 -4.76
CA ALA A 105 17.01 -15.56 -6.01
C ALA A 105 16.59 -16.41 -7.23
N MET A 106 16.49 -17.73 -7.06
CA MET A 106 16.03 -18.62 -8.11
C MET A 106 14.51 -18.54 -8.36
N ALA A 107 13.71 -18.44 -7.31
CA ALA A 107 12.24 -18.47 -7.44
C ALA A 107 11.63 -17.12 -7.86
N TYR A 108 12.27 -16.01 -7.50
CA TYR A 108 11.74 -14.66 -7.73
C TYR A 108 11.46 -14.33 -9.22
N PRO A 109 12.35 -14.66 -10.19
CA PRO A 109 12.05 -14.46 -11.61
C PRO A 109 10.80 -15.20 -12.08
N PHE A 110 10.58 -16.43 -11.59
CA PHE A 110 9.40 -17.21 -11.95
C PHE A 110 8.13 -16.64 -11.34
N GLY A 111 8.19 -16.10 -10.12
CA GLY A 111 7.09 -15.35 -9.51
C GLY A 111 6.67 -14.15 -10.36
N ILE A 112 7.64 -13.35 -10.81
CA ILE A 112 7.39 -12.20 -11.70
C ILE A 112 6.82 -12.66 -13.05
N CYS A 113 7.44 -13.66 -13.69
CA CYS A 113 6.96 -14.18 -14.96
C CYS A 113 5.52 -14.70 -14.84
N GLY A 114 5.19 -15.37 -13.72
CA GLY A 114 3.85 -15.85 -13.42
C GLY A 114 2.82 -14.72 -13.33
N ILE A 115 3.08 -13.68 -12.53
CA ILE A 115 2.14 -12.56 -12.41
C ILE A 115 1.98 -11.79 -13.72
N LEU A 116 3.06 -11.60 -14.49
CA LEU A 116 3.00 -10.95 -15.79
C LEU A 116 2.20 -11.77 -16.80
N LEU A 117 2.41 -13.09 -16.83
CA LEU A 117 1.65 -14.00 -17.69
C LEU A 117 0.17 -13.96 -17.35
N VAL A 118 -0.19 -14.02 -16.06
CA VAL A 118 -1.59 -13.94 -15.61
C VAL A 118 -2.21 -12.59 -15.99
N MET A 119 -1.51 -11.48 -15.77
CA MET A 119 -1.98 -10.15 -16.21
C MET A 119 -2.21 -10.09 -17.72
N TRP A 120 -1.32 -10.69 -18.50
CA TRP A 120 -1.45 -10.77 -19.96
C TRP A 120 -2.64 -11.64 -20.39
N LEU A 121 -2.81 -12.81 -19.78
CA LEU A 121 -3.94 -13.71 -20.05
C LEU A 121 -5.27 -13.07 -19.69
N ILE A 122 -5.36 -12.36 -18.56
CA ILE A 122 -6.58 -11.63 -18.18
C ILE A 122 -6.93 -10.60 -19.26
N ARG A 123 -5.95 -9.82 -19.75
CA ARG A 123 -6.19 -8.87 -20.84
C ARG A 123 -6.67 -9.56 -22.12
N LEU A 124 -6.10 -10.70 -22.45
CA LEU A 124 -6.46 -11.46 -23.66
C LEU A 124 -7.88 -12.05 -23.57
N PHE A 125 -8.20 -12.73 -22.48
CA PHE A 125 -9.49 -13.41 -22.29
C PHE A 125 -10.64 -12.42 -22.09
N PHE A 126 -10.44 -11.37 -21.28
CA PHE A 126 -11.47 -10.38 -20.99
C PHE A 126 -11.45 -9.18 -21.95
N ARG A 127 -10.53 -9.17 -22.93
CA ARG A 127 -10.36 -8.08 -23.92
C ARG A 127 -10.33 -6.70 -23.29
N ILE A 128 -9.60 -6.58 -22.18
CA ILE A 128 -9.53 -5.34 -21.40
C ILE A 128 -8.64 -4.32 -22.13
N ASN A 129 -9.20 -3.14 -22.38
CA ASN A 129 -8.44 -2.00 -22.90
C ASN A 129 -7.90 -1.17 -21.73
N ILE A 130 -6.57 -1.09 -21.63
CA ILE A 130 -5.87 -0.48 -20.48
C ILE A 130 -6.11 1.02 -20.44
N GLU A 131 -6.10 1.69 -21.58
CA GLU A 131 -6.31 3.13 -21.68
C GLU A 131 -7.72 3.52 -21.22
N ARG A 132 -8.74 2.73 -21.59
CA ARG A 132 -10.12 2.94 -21.13
C ARG A 132 -10.27 2.70 -19.63
N GLU A 133 -9.69 1.63 -19.10
CA GLU A 133 -9.72 1.35 -17.65
C GLU A 133 -8.95 2.40 -16.85
N ALA A 134 -7.81 2.86 -17.36
CA ALA A 134 -7.03 3.94 -16.74
C ALA A 134 -7.84 5.25 -16.70
N GLN A 135 -8.49 5.64 -17.79
CA GLN A 135 -9.39 6.80 -17.82
C GLN A 135 -10.61 6.63 -16.89
N ALA A 136 -11.18 5.42 -16.82
CA ALA A 136 -12.27 5.11 -15.90
C ALA A 136 -11.82 5.17 -14.43
N PHE A 137 -10.59 4.74 -14.13
CA PHE A 137 -10.00 4.86 -12.82
C PHE A 137 -9.70 6.32 -12.44
N GLU A 138 -9.10 7.09 -13.35
CA GLU A 138 -8.82 8.52 -13.13
C GLU A 138 -10.10 9.35 -12.93
N SER A 139 -11.16 9.10 -13.70
CA SER A 139 -12.44 9.78 -13.51
C SER A 139 -13.11 9.44 -12.17
N ARG A 140 -12.96 8.21 -11.67
CA ARG A 140 -13.41 7.82 -10.32
C ARG A 140 -12.55 8.41 -9.21
N LEU A 141 -11.24 8.50 -9.40
CA LEU A 141 -10.30 9.09 -8.42
C LEU A 141 -10.38 10.61 -8.39
N GLY A 142 -10.63 11.26 -9.53
CA GLY A 142 -10.83 12.70 -9.67
C GLY A 142 -12.03 13.20 -8.88
N ASN A 143 -13.06 12.38 -8.70
CA ASN A 143 -14.19 12.67 -7.81
C ASN A 143 -13.87 12.52 -6.31
N GLN A 144 -12.75 11.89 -5.92
CA GLN A 144 -12.34 11.76 -4.52
C GLN A 144 -11.30 12.79 -4.08
N ARG A 145 -10.58 13.39 -5.04
CA ARG A 145 -9.88 14.65 -4.82
C ARG A 145 -10.76 15.75 -5.38
N GLU A 146 -11.81 16.14 -4.65
CA GLU A 146 -12.17 17.57 -4.68
C GLU A 146 -10.91 18.30 -4.21
N LEU A 147 -10.06 18.66 -5.18
CA LEU A 147 -8.94 19.55 -4.95
C LEU A 147 -9.58 20.78 -4.31
N LEU A 148 -9.25 21.04 -3.05
CA LEU A 148 -9.63 22.27 -2.37
C LEU A 148 -9.09 23.43 -3.22
N HIS A 149 -9.96 23.99 -4.06
CA HIS A 149 -9.60 25.08 -4.95
C HIS A 149 -9.52 26.37 -4.12
N ALA A 150 -8.30 26.77 -3.79
CA ALA A 150 -8.06 28.06 -3.17
C ALA A 150 -8.21 29.18 -4.21
N ILE A 151 -9.25 29.99 -4.06
CA ILE A 151 -9.52 31.13 -4.93
C ILE A 151 -9.68 32.42 -4.11
N ASN A 152 -9.25 33.54 -4.70
CA ASN A 152 -9.50 34.87 -4.14
C ASN A 152 -10.74 35.46 -4.79
N VAL A 153 -11.78 35.75 -4.00
CA VAL A 153 -13.05 36.31 -4.49
C VAL A 153 -13.24 37.70 -3.92
N ALA A 154 -13.46 38.69 -4.80
CA ALA A 154 -13.83 40.04 -4.39
C ALA A 154 -15.35 40.15 -4.30
N VAL A 155 -15.88 40.30 -3.07
CA VAL A 155 -17.31 40.53 -2.85
C VAL A 155 -17.63 41.99 -3.12
N ARG A 156 -18.39 42.26 -4.19
CA ARG A 156 -18.76 43.62 -4.63
C ARG A 156 -20.21 44.02 -4.35
N ASN A 157 -21.01 43.13 -3.76
CA ASN A 157 -22.42 43.40 -3.49
C ASN A 157 -22.57 44.42 -2.34
N PRO A 158 -23.14 45.61 -2.59
CA PRO A 158 -23.32 46.64 -1.56
C PRO A 158 -24.21 46.18 -0.39
N ASN A 159 -25.15 45.26 -0.64
CA ASN A 159 -26.06 44.75 0.39
C ASN A 159 -25.37 43.87 1.45
N LEU A 160 -24.14 43.41 1.18
CA LEU A 160 -23.35 42.58 2.11
C LEU A 160 -22.34 43.42 2.92
N GLN A 161 -22.33 44.74 2.71
CA GLN A 161 -21.38 45.64 3.35
C GLN A 161 -21.69 45.76 4.85
N GLY A 162 -20.66 45.57 5.69
CA GLY A 162 -20.81 45.61 7.15
C GLY A 162 -21.37 44.35 7.79
N MET A 163 -21.90 43.40 7.02
CA MET A 163 -22.37 42.11 7.55
C MET A 163 -21.21 41.23 8.05
N ALA A 164 -21.51 40.41 9.06
CA ALA A 164 -20.60 39.37 9.52
C ALA A 164 -20.59 38.20 8.53
N ILE A 165 -19.44 37.58 8.27
CA ILE A 165 -19.35 36.44 7.33
C ILE A 165 -20.34 35.32 7.71
N LYS A 166 -20.48 35.02 9.01
CA LYS A 166 -21.45 34.03 9.53
C LYS A 166 -22.90 34.27 9.13
N SER A 167 -23.25 35.53 8.83
CA SER A 167 -24.63 35.92 8.50
C SER A 167 -24.93 35.82 7.00
N VAL A 168 -23.95 35.44 6.18
CA VAL A 168 -24.11 35.21 4.74
C VAL A 168 -24.27 33.71 4.49
N PRO A 169 -25.48 33.21 4.19
CA PRO A 169 -25.75 31.78 4.09
C PRO A 169 -24.86 31.05 3.08
N LEU A 170 -24.52 31.73 1.97
CA LEU A 170 -23.67 31.19 0.92
C LEU A 170 -22.22 30.94 1.39
N LEU A 171 -21.70 31.76 2.31
CA LEU A 171 -20.32 31.67 2.81
C LEU A 171 -20.19 30.79 4.05
N ASN A 172 -21.31 30.38 4.65
CA ASN A 172 -21.37 29.56 5.87
C ASN A 172 -21.83 28.12 5.58
N GLY A 173 -21.78 27.70 4.31
CA GLY A 173 -22.10 26.33 3.90
C GLY A 173 -20.91 25.39 4.03
N GLU A 174 -21.16 24.07 4.01
CA GLU A 174 -20.12 23.03 4.13
C GLU A 174 -19.15 23.00 2.93
N ALA A 175 -19.50 23.63 1.82
CA ALA A 175 -18.72 23.63 0.58
C ALA A 175 -17.62 24.71 0.51
N ILE A 176 -17.64 25.73 1.38
CA ILE A 176 -16.72 26.88 1.30
C ILE A 176 -16.06 27.14 2.65
N VAL A 177 -14.72 27.08 2.70
CA VAL A 177 -13.94 27.45 3.89
C VAL A 177 -13.26 28.79 3.66
N CYS A 178 -13.70 29.81 4.39
CA CYS A 178 -13.06 31.13 4.36
C CYS A 178 -11.75 31.11 5.16
N SER A 179 -10.59 31.02 4.49
CA SER A 179 -9.29 30.99 5.17
C SER A 179 -8.79 32.38 5.58
N ARG A 180 -9.09 33.43 4.79
CA ARG A 180 -8.64 34.81 4.98
C ARG A 180 -9.70 35.81 4.49
N LEU A 181 -9.79 36.95 5.16
CA LEU A 181 -10.64 38.08 4.79
C LEU A 181 -9.79 39.33 4.63
N LYS A 182 -9.90 40.03 3.50
CA LYS A 182 -9.31 41.36 3.29
C LYS A 182 -10.43 42.42 3.23
N ARG A 183 -10.36 43.46 4.07
CA ARG A 183 -11.23 44.65 4.02
C ARG A 183 -10.37 45.91 3.91
N GLY A 184 -10.39 46.58 2.76
CA GLY A 184 -9.42 47.64 2.48
C GLY A 184 -8.01 47.07 2.52
N GLU A 185 -7.13 47.62 3.37
CA GLU A 185 -5.77 47.11 3.58
C GLU A 185 -5.64 46.07 4.72
N LEU A 186 -6.71 45.86 5.50
CA LEU A 186 -6.68 44.95 6.65
C LEU A 186 -6.93 43.50 6.20
N LEU A 187 -5.96 42.61 6.43
CA LEU A 187 -6.08 41.16 6.25
C LEU A 187 -6.25 40.48 7.62
N MET A 188 -7.26 39.61 7.75
CA MET A 188 -7.58 38.92 9.00
C MET A 188 -7.98 37.46 8.77
N VAL A 189 -7.85 36.63 9.80
CA VAL A 189 -8.41 35.27 9.84
C VAL A 189 -9.83 35.39 10.42
N PRO A 190 -10.86 34.93 9.69
CA PRO A 190 -12.23 34.97 10.21
C PRO A 190 -12.37 34.00 11.40
N ALA A 191 -13.02 34.47 12.46
CA ALA A 191 -13.38 33.71 13.66
C ALA A 191 -14.88 33.42 13.70
#